data_AF-A0A350IH41-F1
#
_entry.id   AF-A0A350IH41-F1
#
_cell.length_a   1.000
_cell.length_b   1.000
_cell.length_c   1.000
_cell.angle_alpha   90.00
_cell.angle_beta   90.00
_cell.angle_gamma   90.00
#
_symmetry.space_group_name_H-M   'P 1'
#
loop_
_entity.id
_entity.type
_entity.pdbx_description
1 polymer ?
#
loop_
_entity_poly.entity_id
_entity_poly.type
_entity_poly.pdbx_seq_one_letter_code
_entity_poly.pdbx_strand_id
1 'polypeptide(L)' 'MEASELQGIKVFGVSTLTDVLRVLEDPDNAEDLLTKPVTNDEKVQYSYMDFADIVGQEEAKRGLEIAAAGGHHAIMIG' A
#
# COMPACT_ATOMS: atom_id res chain seq x y z
N MET A 1 -2.33 3.21 -2.12
CA MET A 1 -3.05 2.83 -0.88
C MET A 1 -3.80 1.55 -1.16
N GLU A 2 -3.31 0.41 -0.67
CA GLU A 2 -3.94 -0.91 -0.85
C GLU A 2 -5.39 -0.96 -0.29
N ALA A 3 -5.69 -0.20 0.77
CA ALA A 3 -7.02 -0.18 1.38
C ALA A 3 -8.15 0.32 0.45
N SER A 4 -7.83 1.16 -0.54
CA SER A 4 -8.81 1.68 -1.51
C SER A 4 -9.32 0.63 -2.50
N GLU A 5 -8.69 -0.54 -2.56
CA GLU A 5 -9.05 -1.64 -3.47
C GLU A 5 -10.17 -2.53 -2.88
N LEU A 6 -10.54 -2.33 -1.61
CA LEU A 6 -11.58 -3.09 -0.93
C LEU A 6 -12.99 -2.58 -1.32
N GLN A 7 -13.74 -3.42 -2.03
CA GLN A 7 -15.12 -3.11 -2.41
C GLN A 7 -16.06 -3.11 -1.18
N GLY A 8 -16.94 -2.12 -1.11
CA GLY A 8 -17.98 -2.03 -0.07
C GLY A 8 -17.58 -1.29 1.21
N ILE A 9 -16.37 -0.71 1.27
CA ILE A 9 -15.91 0.08 2.41
C ILE A 9 -15.60 1.51 1.94
N LYS A 10 -16.07 2.52 2.67
CA LYS A 10 -15.69 3.91 2.45
C LYS A 10 -14.28 4.14 3.00
N VAL A 11 -13.34 4.53 2.15
CA VAL A 11 -11.96 4.83 2.55
C VAL A 11 -11.73 6.34 2.45
N PHE A 12 -11.34 6.97 3.55
CA PHE A 12 -11.08 8.41 3.62
C PHE A 12 -9.57 8.68 3.71
N GLY A 13 -9.06 9.51 2.81
CA GLY A 13 -7.65 9.92 2.76
C GLY A 13 -7.45 11.19 3.56
N VAL A 14 -6.95 11.06 4.78
CA VAL A 14 -6.76 12.19 5.70
C VAL A 14 -5.30 12.66 5.70
N SER A 15 -5.06 13.97 5.71
CA SER A 15 -3.70 14.55 5.76
C SER A 15 -3.39 15.15 7.14
N THR A 16 -4.42 15.51 7.89
CA THR A 16 -4.29 16.16 9.20
C THR A 16 -5.17 15.49 10.24
N LEU A 17 -4.87 15.71 11.53
CA LEU A 17 -5.70 15.23 12.63
C LEU A 17 -7.13 15.84 12.59
N THR A 18 -7.26 17.06 12.08
CA THR A 18 -8.57 17.72 11.89
C THR A 18 -9.44 16.97 10.88
N ASP A 19 -8.84 16.43 9.83
CA ASP A 19 -9.56 15.62 8.83
C ASP A 19 -10.10 14.32 9.46
N VAL A 20 -9.33 13.71 10.37
CA VAL A 20 -9.78 12.53 11.14
C VAL A 20 -11.00 12.87 11.98
N LEU A 21 -10.97 14.00 12.69
CA LEU A 21 -12.09 14.44 13.52
C LEU A 21 -13.33 14.72 12.67
N ARG A 22 -13.18 15.39 11.51
CA ARG A 22 -14.29 15.60 10.56
C ARG A 22 -14.94 14.30 10.12
N VAL A 23 -14.14 13.31 9.73
CA VAL A 23 -14.64 11.99 9.28
C VAL A 23 -15.38 11.26 10.40
N LEU A 24 -14.93 11.38 11.65
CA LEU A 24 -15.53 10.71 12.80
C LEU A 24 -16.82 11.40 13.29
N GLU A 25 -16.89 12.73 13.22
CA GLU A 25 -18.05 13.52 13.63
C GLU A 25 -19.17 13.49 12.60
N ASP A 26 -18.85 13.71 11.32
CA ASP A 26 -19.82 13.71 10.23
C ASP A 26 -19.17 13.17 8.93
N PRO A 27 -19.28 11.86 8.67
CA PRO A 27 -18.73 11.23 7.47
C PRO A 27 -19.29 11.80 6.16
N ASP A 28 -20.52 12.32 6.17
CA ASP A 28 -21.16 12.88 4.97
C ASP A 28 -20.66 14.31 4.69
N ASN A 29 -20.13 15.01 5.70
CA ASN A 29 -19.41 16.29 5.54
C ASN A 29 -17.96 16.10 5.04
N ALA A 30 -17.48 14.86 4.97
CA ALA A 30 -16.13 14.50 4.57
C ALA A 30 -16.08 13.81 3.19
N GLU A 31 -17.09 14.00 2.35
CA GLU A 31 -17.10 13.45 0.98
C GLU A 31 -15.93 13.93 0.11
N ASP A 32 -15.34 15.09 0.41
CA ASP A 32 -14.13 15.58 -0.24
C ASP A 32 -12.88 14.74 0.09
N LEU A 33 -12.90 14.01 1.20
CA LEU A 33 -11.82 13.12 1.66
C LEU A 33 -12.02 11.68 1.20
N LEU A 34 -13.16 11.34 0.58
CA LEU A 34 -13.43 10.00 0.07
C LEU A 34 -12.43 9.66 -1.04
N THR A 35 -11.58 8.67 -0.78
CA THR A 35 -10.71 8.12 -1.81
C THR A 35 -11.55 7.31 -2.78
N LYS A 36 -11.32 7.58 -4.08
CA LYS A 36 -11.89 6.71 -5.12
C LYS A 36 -11.13 5.39 -5.10
N PRO A 37 -11.81 4.27 -5.36
CA PRO A 37 -11.11 3.02 -5.62
C PRO A 37 -10.09 3.27 -6.73
N VAL A 38 -8.82 2.97 -6.46
CA VAL A 38 -7.80 3.01 -7.49
C VAL A 38 -8.17 1.92 -8.49
N THR A 39 -8.74 2.32 -9.63
CA THR A 39 -8.80 1.46 -10.80
C THR A 39 -7.38 1.43 -11.32
N ASN A 40 -6.68 0.34 -11.04
CA ASN A 40 -5.26 0.17 -11.37
C ASN A 40 -5.07 0.06 -12.90
N ASP A 41 -5.20 1.18 -13.61
CA ASP A 41 -4.77 1.37 -15.00
C ASP A 41 -3.46 2.17 -15.07
N GLU A 42 -2.92 2.60 -13.92
CA GLU A 42 -1.55 3.06 -13.85
C GLU A 42 -0.65 1.82 -13.86
N LYS A 43 -0.11 1.50 -15.03
CA LYS A 43 1.06 0.63 -15.14
C LYS A 43 2.11 1.16 -14.17
N VAL A 44 2.19 0.56 -13.00
CA VAL A 44 3.30 0.72 -12.08
C VAL A 44 4.54 0.51 -12.94
N GLN A 45 5.28 1.59 -13.18
CA GLN A 45 6.61 1.45 -13.73
C GLN A 45 7.38 0.74 -12.65
N TYR A 46 7.47 -0.59 -12.77
CA TYR A 46 8.39 -1.38 -11.99
C TYR A 46 9.78 -0.86 -12.36
N SER A 47 10.27 0.12 -11.59
CA SER A 47 11.70 0.28 -11.42
C SER A 47 12.17 -1.09 -10.99
N TYR A 48 12.97 -1.75 -11.84
CA TYR A 48 13.55 -3.05 -11.51
C TYR A 48 14.42 -2.81 -10.27
N MET A 49 13.86 -3.07 -9.11
CA MET A 49 14.59 -3.05 -7.85
C MET A 49 15.39 -4.34 -7.84
N ASP A 50 16.69 -4.22 -8.14
CA ASP A 50 17.62 -5.32 -7.92
C ASP A 50 18.16 -5.25 -6.48
N PHE A 51 18.60 -6.39 -5.96
CA PHE A 51 19.21 -6.47 -4.63
C PHE A 51 20.74 -6.33 -4.69
N ALA A 52 21.28 -5.68 -5.72
CA ALA A 52 22.73 -5.63 -5.97
C ALA A 52 23.49 -4.91 -4.85
N ASP A 53 22.85 -3.92 -4.21
CA ASP A 53 23.43 -3.13 -3.11
C ASP A 53 23.41 -3.86 -1.75
N ILE A 54 22.73 -5.01 -1.63
CA ILE A 54 22.65 -5.77 -0.37
C ILE A 54 23.79 -6.80 -0.29
N VAL A 55 24.72 -6.55 0.64
CA VAL A 55 25.89 -7.39 0.91
C VAL A 55 25.65 -8.29 2.13
N GLY A 56 25.93 -9.59 2.01
CA GLY A 56 25.97 -10.52 3.13
C GLY A 56 24.63 -11.18 3.53
N GLN A 57 23.55 -10.97 2.76
CA GLN A 57 22.21 -11.49 3.04
C GLN A 57 21.64 -12.34 1.90
N GLU A 58 22.42 -13.31 1.42
CA GLU A 58 22.05 -14.13 0.25
C GLU A 58 20.77 -14.95 0.48
N GLU A 59 20.56 -15.49 1.68
CA GLU A 59 19.34 -16.26 2.00
C GLU A 59 18.09 -15.37 2.04
N ALA A 60 18.19 -14.16 2.57
CA ALA A 60 17.07 -13.22 2.63
C ALA A 60 16.68 -12.73 1.23
N LYS A 61 17.67 -12.39 0.38
CA LYS A 61 17.43 -12.03 -1.04
C LYS A 61 16.70 -13.14 -1.78
N ARG A 62 17.20 -14.38 -1.67
CA ARG A 62 16.59 -15.55 -2.30
C ARG A 62 15.18 -15.82 -1.76
N GLY A 63 14.96 -15.67 -0.45
CA GLY A 63 13.65 -15.81 0.18
C GLY A 63 12.64 -14.81 -0.37
N LEU A 64 13.06 -13.56 -0.55
CA LEU A 64 12.22 -12.50 -1.10
C LEU A 64 11.91 -12.72 -2.59
N GLU A 65 12.88 -13.17 -3.38
CA GLU A 65 12.67 -13.56 -4.79
C GLU A 65 11.65 -14.70 -4.93
N ILE A 66 11.75 -15.73 -4.09
CA ILE A 66 10.81 -16.87 -4.09
C ILE A 66 9.41 -16.40 -3.68
N ALA A 67 9.30 -15.55 -2.65
CA ALA A 67 8.02 -15.00 -2.21
C ALA A 67 7.37 -14.14 -3.31
N ALA A 68 8.14 -13.25 -3.96
CA ALA A 68 7.66 -12.43 -5.05
C ALA A 68 7.24 -13.25 -6.28
N ALA A 69 8.03 -14.26 -6.67
CA ALA A 69 7.69 -15.17 -7.77
C ALA A 69 6.43 -16.01 -7.49
N GLY A 70 6.18 -16.33 -6.21
CA GLY A 70 5.00 -17.07 -5.77
C GLY A 70 3.78 -16.21 -5.44
N GLY A 71 3.88 -14.88 -5.46
CA GLY A 71 2.80 -13.98 -5.02
C GLY A 71 2.51 -14.06 -3.52
N HIS A 72 3.50 -14.46 -2.71
CA HIS A 72 3.38 -14.53 -1.25
C HIS A 72 3.73 -13.21 -0.58
N HIS A 73 3.08 -12.94 0.55
CA HIS A 73 3.45 -11.84 1.42
C HIS A 73 4.71 -12.20 2.19
N ALA A 74 5.62 -11.25 2.36
CA ALA A 74 6.87 -11.44 3.08
C ALA A 74 7.03 -10.41 4.20
N ILE A 75 7.61 -10.84 5.32
CA ILE A 75 8.08 -9.97 6.42
C ILE A 75 9.55 -10.32 6.63
N MET A 76 10.42 -9.31 6.56
CA MET A 76 11.85 -9.45 6.89
C MET A 76 12.08 -8.89 8.30
N ILE A 77 12.76 -9.65 9.16
CA ILE A 77 13.11 -9.25 10.53
C ILE A 77 14.62 -9.46 10.69
N GLY A 78 15.32 -8.44 11.17
CA GLY A 78 16.76 -8.43 11.41
C GLY A 78 17.13 -7.45 12.50
#